data_AF-A0A061AGN9-F1
#
_entry.id   AF-A0A061AGN9-F1
#
_cell.length_a   1.000
_cell.length_b   1.000
_cell.length_c   1.000
_cell.angle_alpha   90.00
_cell.angle_beta   90.00
_cell.angle_gamma   90.00
#
_symmetry.space_group_name_H-M   'P 1'
#
loop_
_entity.id
_entity.type
_entity.pdbx_description
1 polymer ?
#
loop_
_entity_poly.entity_id
_entity_poly.type
_entity_poly.pdbx_seq_one_letter_code
_entity_poly.pdbx_strand_id
1 'polypeptide(L)'
;MTTNKPFDAPLASTLLPSLVKLSQLAADASSVGASNGEAGDAAGETDGARSAKVEISKQAASLRTKLATLSAQAAALPAGDLSLDDQAWLIGELEREVERKREELHKMALLTALSAEKGKETMDTAP
;
A
#
# COMPACT_ATOMS: atom_id res chain seq x y z
N MET A 1 -10.74 5.92 13.73
CA MET A 1 -10.41 4.61 13.12
C MET A 1 -9.95 4.88 11.70
N THR A 2 -8.64 4.92 11.45
CA THR A 2 -8.08 5.09 10.10
C THR A 2 -8.25 3.79 9.35
N THR A 3 -9.11 3.78 8.33
CA THR A 3 -9.28 2.64 7.43
C THR A 3 -8.01 2.49 6.61
N ASN A 4 -7.12 1.60 7.05
CA ASN A 4 -5.84 1.40 6.39
C ASN A 4 -6.09 0.73 5.04
N LYS A 5 -6.05 1.53 3.96
CA LYS A 5 -6.26 1.03 2.61
C LYS A 5 -4.99 0.29 2.18
N PRO A 6 -5.07 -0.98 1.77
CA PRO A 6 -3.88 -1.74 1.38
C PRO A 6 -3.18 -1.11 0.18
N PHE A 7 -1.89 -1.40 0.04
CA PHE A 7 -1.10 -0.97 -1.11
C PHE A 7 -1.69 -1.55 -2.41
N ASP A 8 -1.97 -0.69 -3.38
CA ASP A 8 -2.61 -1.08 -4.64
C ASP A 8 -1.56 -1.61 -5.64
N ALA A 9 -1.19 -2.88 -5.46
CA ALA A 9 -0.24 -3.56 -6.33
C ALA A 9 -0.68 -3.58 -7.82
N PRO A 10 -1.97 -3.81 -8.16
CA PRO A 10 -2.44 -3.64 -9.53
C PRO A 10 -2.16 -2.25 -10.08
N LEU A 11 -2.44 -1.17 -9.33
CA LEU A 11 -2.16 0.18 -9.77
C LEU A 11 -0.65 0.41 -9.99
N ALA A 12 0.19 -0.05 -9.06
CA ALA A 12 1.65 0.04 -9.15
C ALA A 12 2.19 -0.66 -10.40
N SER A 13 1.66 -1.83 -10.75
CA SER A 13 2.08 -2.59 -11.95
C SER A 13 1.83 -1.84 -13.26
N THR A 14 0.89 -0.89 -13.27
CA THR A 14 0.60 -0.08 -14.45
C THR A 14 1.52 1.14 -14.63
N LEU A 15 2.33 1.51 -13.63
CA LEU A 15 3.15 2.73 -13.68
C LEU A 15 4.17 2.69 -14.83
N LEU A 16 4.96 1.63 -14.92
CA LEU A 16 6.01 1.51 -15.93
C LEU A 16 5.44 1.44 -17.35
N PRO A 17 4.40 0.62 -17.64
CA PRO A 17 3.71 0.68 -18.93
C PRO A 17 3.13 2.07 -19.26
N SER A 18 2.60 2.79 -18.26
CA SER A 18 2.03 4.13 -18.46
C SER A 18 3.11 5.16 -18.80
N LEU A 19 4.28 5.07 -18.15
CA LEU A 19 5.42 5.95 -18.40
C LEU A 19 6.03 5.70 -19.79
N VAL A 20 6.12 4.44 -20.21
CA VAL A 20 6.55 4.08 -21.57
C VAL A 20 5.61 4.68 -22.61
N LYS A 21 4.28 4.52 -22.44
CA LYS A 21 3.29 5.12 -23.35
C LYS A 21 3.40 6.64 -23.42
N LEU A 22 3.60 7.30 -22.28
CA LEU A 22 3.78 8.75 -22.23
C LEU A 22 5.06 9.19 -22.97
N SER A 23 6.16 8.44 -22.84
CA SER A 23 7.41 8.71 -23.54
C SER A 23 7.29 8.54 -25.06
N GLN A 24 6.55 7.52 -25.50
CA GLN A 24 6.25 7.30 -26.92
C GLN A 24 5.38 8.44 -27.47
N LEU A 25 4.31 8.80 -26.77
CA LEU A 25 3.43 9.90 -27.18
C LEU A 25 4.18 11.24 -27.25
N ALA A 26 5.13 11.48 -26.34
CA ALA A 26 5.99 12.66 -26.37
C ALA A 26 6.98 12.64 -27.56
N ALA A 27 7.56 11.47 -27.88
CA ALA A 27 8.43 11.31 -29.03
C ALA A 27 7.67 11.51 -30.35
N ASP A 28 6.48 10.93 -30.47
CA ASP A 28 5.60 11.07 -31.63
C ASP A 28 5.19 12.53 -31.83
N ALA A 29 4.78 13.23 -30.76
CA ALA A 29 4.46 14.65 -30.82
C ALA A 29 5.67 15.54 -31.19
N SER A 30 6.89 15.14 -30.79
CA SER A 30 8.12 15.85 -31.16
C SER A 30 8.50 15.63 -32.63
N SER A 31 8.17 14.48 -33.21
CA SER A 31 8.47 14.18 -34.61
C SER A 31 7.61 14.98 -35.59
N VAL A 32 6.33 15.21 -35.24
CA VAL A 32 5.38 16.04 -36.01
C VAL A 32 5.83 17.50 -36.08
N GLY A 33 6.54 18.00 -35.06
CA GLY A 33 7.09 19.36 -35.06
C GLY A 33 8.36 19.54 -35.91
N ALA A 34 9.06 18.44 -36.27
CA ALA A 34 10.33 18.48 -36.99
C ALA A 34 10.20 18.25 -38.51
N SER A 35 9.10 17.64 -38.97
CA SER A 35 8.87 17.35 -40.39
C SER A 35 8.32 18.52 -41.20
N ASN A 36 7.86 19.60 -40.56
CA ASN A 36 7.10 20.68 -41.23
C ASN A 36 7.94 21.90 -41.63
N GLY A 37 9.23 21.68 -41.89
CA GLY A 37 10.15 22.70 -42.39
C GLY A 37 9.98 23.04 -43.87
N GLU A 38 9.22 22.27 -44.65
CA GLU A 38 9.07 22.51 -46.09
C GLU A 38 7.61 22.37 -46.55
N ALA A 39 7.02 23.54 -46.82
CA ALA A 39 5.92 23.82 -47.77
C ALA A 39 4.57 23.07 -47.63
N GLY A 40 3.56 23.79 -47.12
CA GLY A 40 2.19 23.71 -47.66
C GLY A 40 1.08 23.32 -46.67
N ASP A 41 0.10 24.22 -46.54
CA ASP A 41 -1.26 24.05 -46.01
C ASP A 41 -1.50 24.09 -44.48
N ALA A 42 -1.78 25.28 -43.97
CA ALA A 42 -1.84 25.63 -42.55
C ALA A 42 -3.26 25.66 -41.93
N ALA A 43 -4.17 24.74 -42.30
CA ALA A 43 -5.52 24.70 -41.73
C ALA A 43 -5.81 23.48 -40.82
N GLY A 44 -5.16 22.33 -41.04
CA GLY A 44 -5.39 21.10 -40.24
C GLY A 44 -4.30 20.79 -39.19
N GLU A 45 -3.10 21.32 -39.36
CA GLU A 45 -1.89 20.94 -38.60
C GLU A 45 -1.90 21.41 -37.13
N THR A 46 -2.54 22.56 -36.86
CA THR A 46 -2.54 23.17 -35.53
C THR A 46 -3.42 22.42 -34.52
N ASP A 47 -4.41 21.68 -35.01
CA ASP A 47 -5.35 20.92 -34.17
C ASP A 47 -4.75 19.58 -33.72
N GLY A 48 -4.03 18.90 -34.62
CA GLY A 48 -3.33 17.64 -34.31
C GLY A 48 -2.24 17.79 -33.25
N ALA A 49 -1.37 18.80 -33.38
CA ALA A 49 -0.32 19.07 -32.39
C ALA A 49 -0.87 19.55 -31.03
N ARG A 50 -1.95 20.35 -31.04
CA ARG A 50 -2.66 20.73 -29.80
C ARG A 50 -3.31 19.52 -29.14
N SER A 51 -3.93 18.64 -29.91
CA SER A 51 -4.55 17.40 -29.44
C SER A 51 -3.51 16.47 -28.80
N ALA A 52 -2.34 16.28 -29.44
CA ALA A 52 -1.24 15.50 -28.88
C ALA A 52 -0.73 16.08 -27.54
N LYS A 53 -0.56 17.40 -27.45
CA LYS A 53 -0.14 18.07 -26.20
C LYS A 53 -1.17 17.93 -25.08
N VAL A 54 -2.46 17.99 -25.40
CA VAL A 54 -3.56 17.79 -24.44
C VAL A 54 -3.56 16.34 -23.94
N GLU A 55 -3.38 15.36 -24.81
CA GLU A 55 -3.35 13.95 -24.43
C GLU A 55 -2.10 13.61 -23.58
N ILE A 56 -0.93 14.17 -23.91
CA ILE A 56 0.29 14.08 -23.07
C ILE A 56 0.02 14.68 -21.68
N SER A 57 -0.59 15.87 -21.63
CA SER A 57 -0.88 16.56 -20.36
C SER A 57 -1.85 15.74 -19.49
N LYS A 58 -2.87 15.13 -20.11
CA LYS A 58 -3.85 14.26 -19.44
C LYS A 58 -3.19 12.99 -18.91
N GLN A 59 -2.35 12.32 -19.71
CA GLN A 59 -1.64 11.11 -19.29
C GLN A 59 -0.63 11.40 -18.18
N ALA A 60 0.11 12.51 -18.27
CA ALA A 60 1.03 12.96 -17.23
C ALA A 60 0.30 13.30 -15.92
N ALA A 61 -0.84 14.00 -15.99
CA ALA A 61 -1.66 14.31 -14.83
C ALA A 61 -2.19 13.04 -14.17
N SER A 62 -2.70 12.09 -14.96
CA SER A 62 -3.14 10.78 -14.45
C SER A 62 -2.00 10.04 -13.74
N LEU A 63 -0.81 9.98 -14.35
CA LEU A 63 0.35 9.31 -13.76
C LEU A 63 0.75 9.95 -12.42
N ARG A 64 0.75 11.29 -12.35
CA ARG A 64 1.04 12.03 -11.13
C ARG A 64 0.05 11.70 -10.01
N THR A 65 -1.24 11.64 -10.31
CA THR A 65 -2.28 11.26 -9.32
C THR A 65 -2.10 9.82 -8.84
N LYS A 66 -1.77 8.88 -9.75
CA LYS A 66 -1.48 7.48 -9.37
C LYS A 66 -0.27 7.40 -8.45
N LEU A 67 0.79 8.13 -8.75
CA LEU A 67 2.02 8.15 -7.96
C LEU A 67 1.81 8.78 -6.57
N ALA A 68 1.05 9.88 -6.50
CA ALA A 68 0.66 10.47 -5.21
C ALA A 68 -0.18 9.49 -4.36
N THR A 69 -1.08 8.74 -5.00
CA THR A 69 -1.90 7.71 -4.32
C THR A 69 -1.01 6.60 -3.76
N LEU A 70 -0.09 6.07 -4.56
CA LEU A 70 0.83 5.01 -4.14
C LEU A 70 1.80 5.48 -3.06
N SER A 71 2.28 6.72 -3.13
CA SER A 71 3.13 7.31 -2.10
C SER A 71 2.40 7.45 -0.77
N ALA A 72 1.13 7.87 -0.79
CA ALA A 72 0.32 7.96 0.42
C ALA A 72 0.02 6.57 1.01
N GLN A 73 -0.24 5.56 0.15
CA GLN A 73 -0.41 4.18 0.58
C GLN A 73 0.86 3.60 1.19
N ALA A 74 2.02 3.86 0.57
CA ALA A 74 3.31 3.41 1.08
C ALA A 74 3.63 4.02 2.45
N ALA A 75 3.36 5.31 2.64
CA ALA A 75 3.54 5.98 3.93
C ALA A 75 2.56 5.50 5.02
N ALA A 76 1.43 4.92 4.63
CA ALA A 76 0.43 4.38 5.56
C ALA A 76 0.65 2.90 5.90
N LEU A 77 1.64 2.23 5.29
CA LEU A 77 1.95 0.83 5.58
C LEU A 77 2.40 0.67 7.05
N PRO A 78 1.73 -0.19 7.83
CA PRO A 78 2.20 -0.54 9.16
C PRO A 78 3.61 -1.14 9.08
N ALA A 79 4.54 -0.65 9.89
CA ALA A 79 5.93 -1.07 9.89
C ALA A 79 6.63 -0.95 8.51
N GLY A 80 6.13 -0.06 7.63
CA GLY A 80 6.73 0.16 6.30
C GLY A 80 8.12 0.78 6.34
N ASP A 81 8.51 1.34 7.48
CA ASP A 81 9.83 1.87 7.81
C ASP A 81 10.79 0.82 8.39
N LEU A 82 10.29 -0.35 8.81
CA LEU A 82 11.13 -1.44 9.31
C LEU A 82 11.70 -2.29 8.18
N SER A 83 12.95 -2.72 8.34
CA SER A 83 13.54 -3.78 7.53
C SER A 83 12.72 -5.06 7.61
N LEU A 84 12.74 -5.90 6.57
CA LEU A 84 12.15 -7.25 6.63
C LEU A 84 12.74 -8.08 7.77
N ASP A 85 14.03 -7.90 8.08
CA ASP A 85 14.70 -8.59 9.17
C ASP A 85 14.17 -8.12 10.54
N ASP A 86 13.97 -6.81 10.69
CA ASP A 86 13.42 -6.21 11.92
C ASP A 86 11.95 -6.62 12.10
N GLN A 87 11.19 -6.68 11.01
CA GLN A 87 9.81 -7.18 11.02
C GLN A 87 9.77 -8.65 11.45
N ALA A 88 10.64 -9.49 10.89
CA ALA A 88 10.72 -10.91 11.25
C ALA A 88 11.12 -11.10 12.73
N TRP A 89 12.08 -10.31 13.21
CA TRP A 89 12.47 -10.32 14.62
C TRP A 89 11.31 -9.90 15.53
N LEU A 90 10.62 -8.82 15.20
CA LEU A 90 9.47 -8.31 15.97
C LEU A 90 8.33 -9.32 16.03
N ILE A 91 8.03 -9.99 14.91
CA ILE A 91 7.03 -11.07 14.87
C ILE A 91 7.42 -12.18 15.84
N GLY A 92 8.66 -12.65 15.79
CA GLY A 92 9.13 -13.72 16.70
C GLY A 92 9.12 -13.30 18.17
N GLU A 93 9.36 -12.03 18.48
CA GLU A 93 9.25 -11.49 19.84
C GLU A 93 7.80 -11.45 20.32
N LEU A 94 6.89 -10.96 19.48
CA LEU A 94 5.45 -10.89 19.78
C LEU A 94 4.85 -12.29 19.97
N GLU A 95 5.24 -13.27 19.16
CA GLU A 95 4.79 -14.65 19.30
C GLU A 95 5.22 -15.24 20.65
N ARG A 96 6.47 -15.02 21.07
CA ARG A 96 6.98 -15.45 22.38
C ARG A 96 6.22 -14.79 23.53
N GLU A 97 5.95 -13.49 23.42
CA GLU A 97 5.22 -12.76 24.45
C GLU A 97 3.75 -13.20 24.54
N VAL A 98 3.09 -13.48 23.41
CA VAL A 98 1.73 -14.04 23.38
C VAL A 98 1.69 -15.40 24.06
N GLU A 99 2.67 -16.26 23.78
CA GLU A 99 2.70 -17.59 24.40
C GLU A 99 2.93 -17.50 25.91
N ARG A 100 3.84 -16.63 26.34
CA ARG A 100 4.05 -16.33 27.77
C ARG A 100 2.76 -15.85 28.44
N LYS A 101 2.00 -14.98 27.78
CA LYS A 101 0.70 -14.51 28.30
C LYS A 101 -0.36 -15.61 28.37
N ARG A 102 -0.38 -16.53 27.42
CA ARG A 102 -1.26 -17.70 27.46
C ARG A 102 -0.94 -18.61 28.64
N GLU A 103 0.35 -18.88 28.88
CA GLU A 103 0.79 -19.65 30.04
C GLU A 103 0.41 -18.97 31.37
N GLU A 104 0.61 -17.66 31.48
CA GLU A 104 0.21 -16.88 32.65
C GLU A 104 -1.31 -17.00 32.91
N LEU A 105 -2.12 -16.82 31.86
CA LEU A 105 -3.57 -16.97 31.95
C LEU A 105 -3.98 -18.39 32.34
N HIS A 106 -3.32 -19.40 31.79
CA HIS A 106 -3.59 -20.79 32.12
C HIS A 106 -3.26 -21.09 33.59
N LYS A 107 -2.12 -20.61 34.08
CA LYS A 107 -1.73 -20.73 35.50
C LYS A 107 -2.73 -20.03 36.42
N MET A 108 -3.17 -18.82 36.07
CA MET A 108 -4.20 -18.10 36.84
C MET A 108 -5.55 -18.84 36.84
N ALA A 109 -5.95 -19.42 35.71
CA ALA A 109 -7.18 -20.20 35.63
C ALA A 109 -7.11 -21.46 36.52
N LEU A 110 -5.98 -22.18 36.52
CA LEU A 110 -5.75 -23.34 37.38
C LEU A 110 -5.78 -22.96 38.87
N LEU A 111 -5.11 -21.87 39.26
CA LEU A 111 -5.13 -21.39 40.64
C LEU A 111 -6.53 -20.99 41.08
N THR A 112 -7.30 -20.34 40.20
CA THR A 112 -8.69 -19.95 40.47
C THR A 112 -9.59 -21.17 40.65
N ALA A 113 -9.44 -22.20 39.79
CA ALA A 113 -10.18 -23.45 39.89
C ALA A 113 -9.86 -24.21 41.19
N LEU A 114 -8.57 -24.34 41.54
CA LEU A 114 -8.12 -24.96 42.79
C LEU A 114 -8.62 -24.22 44.03
N SER A 115 -8.63 -22.88 44.00
CA SER A 115 -9.19 -22.07 45.10
C SER A 115 -10.71 -22.26 45.24
N ALA A 116 -11.44 -22.41 44.13
CA ALA A 116 -12.88 -22.66 44.16
C ALA A 116 -13.22 -24.07 44.71
N GLU A 117 -12.42 -25.08 44.37
CA GLU A 117 -12.59 -26.46 44.85
C GLU A 117 -12.31 -26.59 46.34
N LYS A 118 -11.23 -25.95 46.83
CA LYS A 118 -10.92 -25.89 48.27
C LYS A 118 -12.00 -25.19 49.09
N GLY A 119 -12.63 -24.14 48.56
CA GLY A 119 -13.75 -23.47 49.21
C GLY A 119 -14.99 -24.36 49.35
N LYS A 120 -15.19 -25.28 48.40
CA LYS A 120 -16.31 -26.23 48.38
C LYS A 120 -16.11 -27.34 49.42
N GLU A 121 -14.90 -27.88 49.54
CA GLU A 121 -14.55 -28.86 50.58
C GLU A 121 -14.70 -28.29 52.00
N THR A 122 -14.38 -27.01 52.21
CA THR A 122 -14.57 -26.36 53.53
C THR A 122 -16.03 -26.08 53.88
N MET A 123 -16.95 -26.01 52.91
CA MET A 123 -18.38 -25.87 53.18
C MET A 123 -19.07 -27.21 53.44
N ASP A 124 -18.64 -28.31 52.79
CA ASP A 124 -19.20 -29.66 53.02
C ASP A 124 -18.73 -30.30 54.33
N THR A 125 -17.69 -29.76 54.97
CA THR A 125 -17.14 -30.25 56.25
C THR A 125 -17.51 -29.39 57.46
N ALA A 126 -18.31 -28.33 57.26
CA ALA A 126 -18.88 -27.54 58.36
C ALA A 126 -20.14 -28.23 58.91
N PRO A 127 -20.22 -28.52 60.23
CA PRO A 127 -21.31 -29.27 60.86
C PRO A 127 -22.65 -28.52 60.89
#